data_AF-A0A6J3LUJ6-F1
#
_entry.id   AF-A0A6J3LUJ6-F1
#
_cell.length_a   1.000
_cell.length_b   1.000
_cell.length_c   1.000
_cell.angle_alpha   90.00
_cell.angle_beta   90.00
_cell.angle_gamma   90.00
#
_symmetry.space_group_name_H-M   'P 1'
#
loop_
_entity.id
_entity.type
_entity.pdbx_description
1 polymer ?
#
loop_
_entity_poly.entity_id
_entity_poly.type
_entity_poly.pdbx_seq_one_letter_code
_entity_poly.pdbx_strand_id
1 'polypeptide(L)'
;MMVKKYVWKVQNIPAGIQRDGLLALFKDPERLRVKSICPDFDRPKCSIATVEYDPWPEHPTASPALRETGHDMPHIDRDFWGFTPIYHPESGDYDSDIIAITGLAGHAIGSWTMPNGRMWLRDVLPDDVPNARILTYGYDSRLADSIRPFSTVQDLAEEFLVNLVYMREMTEQVFILKGYASTAKSRH
;
A
#
# COMPACT_ATOMS: atom_id res chain seq x y z
N MET A 1 -6.49 25.91 -9.38
CA MET A 1 -5.68 24.85 -10.01
C MET A 1 -5.90 23.58 -9.22
N MET A 2 -6.30 22.47 -9.85
CA MET A 2 -6.51 21.20 -9.13
C MET A 2 -5.15 20.53 -8.91
N VAL A 3 -4.78 20.30 -7.66
CA VAL A 3 -3.52 19.63 -7.32
C VAL A 3 -3.73 18.13 -7.28
N LYS A 4 -2.74 17.37 -7.75
CA LYS A 4 -2.81 15.92 -7.73
C LYS A 4 -2.70 15.42 -6.29
N LYS A 5 -3.69 14.64 -5.87
CA LYS A 5 -3.72 13.94 -4.59
C LYS A 5 -2.98 12.62 -4.71
N TYR A 6 -2.23 12.25 -3.68
CA TYR A 6 -1.49 10.99 -3.63
C TYR A 6 -1.89 10.20 -2.41
N VAL A 7 -1.86 8.86 -2.54
CA VAL A 7 -1.99 7.95 -1.41
C VAL A 7 -0.60 7.69 -0.84
N TRP A 8 -0.49 7.72 0.48
CA TRP A 8 0.72 7.46 1.25
C TRP A 8 0.51 6.25 2.13
N LYS A 9 1.53 5.41 2.25
CA LYS A 9 1.60 4.35 3.26
C LYS A 9 2.04 4.98 4.57
N VAL A 10 1.42 4.57 5.67
CA VAL A 10 1.82 4.93 7.03
C VAL A 10 2.13 3.63 7.75
N GLN A 11 3.36 3.49 8.22
CA GLN A 11 3.85 2.28 8.86
C GLN A 11 4.18 2.53 10.31
N ASN A 12 4.35 1.45 11.07
CA ASN A 12 4.78 1.48 12.47
C ASN A 12 3.82 2.30 13.36
N ILE A 13 2.53 2.24 13.05
CA ILE A 13 1.46 2.81 13.88
C ILE A 13 1.01 1.75 14.90
N PRO A 14 0.60 2.15 16.12
CA PRO A 14 0.13 1.20 17.14
C PRO A 14 -1.04 0.33 16.64
N ALA A 15 -1.03 -0.96 16.98
CA ALA A 15 -2.17 -1.84 16.71
C ALA A 15 -3.47 -1.32 17.34
N GLY A 16 -4.58 -1.48 16.64
CA GLY A 16 -5.90 -1.06 17.09
C GLY A 16 -6.14 0.46 17.05
N ILE A 17 -5.20 1.25 16.50
CA ILE A 17 -5.39 2.68 16.32
C ILE A 17 -6.63 2.96 15.47
N GLN A 18 -7.47 3.87 15.95
CA GLN A 18 -8.67 4.31 15.26
C GLN A 18 -8.37 5.47 14.30
N ARG A 19 -9.30 5.74 13.37
CA ARG A 19 -9.16 6.80 12.36
C ARG A 19 -8.72 8.15 12.96
N ASP A 20 -9.35 8.59 14.04
CA ASP A 20 -9.03 9.87 14.67
C ASP A 20 -7.63 9.87 15.32
N GLY A 21 -7.25 8.75 15.93
CA GLY A 21 -5.91 8.56 16.48
C GLY A 21 -4.83 8.61 15.40
N LEU A 22 -5.08 7.98 14.24
CA LEU A 22 -4.17 8.02 13.09
C LEU A 22 -4.04 9.44 12.54
N LEU A 23 -5.14 10.18 12.38
CA LEU A 23 -5.12 11.55 11.90
C LEU A 23 -4.37 12.48 12.87
N ALA A 24 -4.52 12.26 14.19
CA ALA A 24 -3.84 13.05 15.21
C ALA A 24 -2.29 12.95 15.13
N LEU A 25 -1.74 11.94 14.45
CA LEU A 25 -0.29 11.82 14.20
C LEU A 25 0.25 12.90 13.23
N PHE A 26 -0.62 13.54 12.46
CA PHE A 26 -0.23 14.50 11.42
C PHE A 26 -0.40 15.96 11.87
N LYS A 27 0.39 16.85 11.25
CA LYS A 27 0.31 18.30 11.49
C LYS A 27 -0.97 18.90 10.91
N ASP A 28 -1.38 18.45 9.73
CA ASP A 28 -2.53 18.95 8.95
C ASP A 28 -3.58 17.84 8.71
N PRO A 29 -4.24 17.31 9.76
CA PRO A 29 -5.15 16.17 9.65
C PRO A 29 -6.36 16.41 8.74
N GLU A 30 -6.82 17.66 8.62
CA GLU A 30 -7.95 18.06 7.79
C GLU A 30 -7.70 17.89 6.28
N ARG A 31 -6.43 17.74 5.88
CA ARG A 31 -6.00 17.48 4.50
C ARG A 31 -5.83 16.01 4.19
N LEU A 32 -6.12 15.14 5.14
CA LEU A 32 -5.95 13.70 5.01
C LEU A 32 -7.30 12.99 5.00
N ARG A 33 -7.38 11.95 4.18
CA ARG A 33 -8.48 10.98 4.22
C ARG A 33 -7.90 9.59 4.45
N VAL A 34 -8.22 9.00 5.59
CA VAL A 34 -7.85 7.61 5.90
C VAL A 34 -8.62 6.67 4.99
N LYS A 35 -7.88 5.92 4.18
CA LYS A 35 -8.40 4.97 3.21
C LYS A 35 -8.41 3.53 3.73
N SER A 36 -7.40 3.14 4.50
CA SER A 36 -7.36 1.85 5.18
C SER A 36 -6.55 1.93 6.48
N ILE A 37 -6.88 1.07 7.44
CA ILE A 37 -6.05 0.72 8.59
C ILE A 37 -6.13 -0.80 8.69
N CYS A 38 -5.01 -1.48 8.59
CA CYS A 38 -4.94 -2.93 8.60
C CYS A 38 -3.85 -3.39 9.57
N PRO A 39 -4.01 -4.55 10.24
CA PRO A 39 -2.95 -5.15 11.01
C PRO A 39 -1.68 -5.32 10.18
N ASP A 40 -0.53 -5.05 10.79
CA ASP A 40 0.77 -5.35 10.19
C ASP A 40 1.08 -6.83 10.47
N PHE A 41 1.22 -7.63 9.42
CA PHE A 41 1.47 -9.07 9.58
C PHE A 41 2.93 -9.34 9.96
N ASP A 42 3.88 -8.45 9.62
CA ASP A 42 5.28 -8.57 10.03
C ASP A 42 5.48 -8.12 11.49
N ARG A 43 4.61 -7.22 11.97
CA ARG A 43 4.69 -6.62 13.30
C ARG A 43 3.34 -6.70 14.01
N PRO A 44 3.06 -7.77 14.78
CA PRO A 44 1.75 -7.99 15.40
C PRO A 44 1.27 -6.87 16.35
N LYS A 45 2.17 -6.04 16.86
CA LYS A 45 1.85 -4.87 17.70
C LYS A 45 1.63 -3.58 16.91
N CYS A 46 1.73 -3.65 15.59
CA CYS A 46 1.62 -2.52 14.69
C CYS A 46 0.46 -2.69 13.71
N SER A 47 0.14 -1.59 13.06
CA SER A 47 -0.74 -1.56 11.89
C SER A 47 -0.03 -0.85 10.74
N ILE A 48 -0.59 -1.01 9.56
CA ILE A 48 -0.25 -0.24 8.36
C ILE A 48 -1.53 0.46 7.91
N ALA A 49 -1.42 1.74 7.57
CA ALA A 49 -2.53 2.51 7.05
C ALA A 49 -2.20 3.08 5.67
N THR A 50 -3.24 3.39 4.91
CA THR A 50 -3.13 4.21 3.71
C THR A 50 -3.93 5.49 3.87
N VAL A 51 -3.34 6.63 3.51
CA VAL A 51 -3.96 7.95 3.61
C VAL A 51 -3.86 8.68 2.28
N GLU A 52 -4.96 9.26 1.81
CA GLU A 52 -4.93 10.20 0.69
C GLU A 52 -4.67 11.60 1.22
N TYR A 53 -3.66 12.26 0.66
CA TYR A 53 -3.27 13.61 1.05
C TYR A 53 -3.67 14.63 -0.03
N ASP A 54 -4.26 15.73 0.42
CA ASP A 54 -4.60 16.91 -0.38
C ASP A 54 -3.58 18.04 -0.15
N PRO A 55 -2.49 18.10 -0.92
CA PRO A 55 -1.41 19.06 -0.70
C PRO A 55 -1.86 20.50 -0.93
N TRP A 56 -1.17 21.42 -0.26
CA TRP A 56 -1.31 22.85 -0.50
C TRP A 56 -0.96 23.20 -1.97
N PRO A 57 -1.75 24.06 -2.65
CA PRO A 57 -1.45 24.49 -4.03
C PRO A 57 -0.07 25.11 -4.22
N GLU A 58 0.46 25.74 -3.18
CA GLU A 58 1.80 26.34 -3.13
C GLU A 58 2.91 25.27 -3.10
N HIS A 59 2.59 24.07 -2.62
CA HIS A 59 3.51 22.95 -2.44
C HIS A 59 2.90 21.64 -2.97
N PRO A 60 2.64 21.53 -4.28
CA PRO A 60 1.83 20.45 -4.86
C PRO A 60 2.45 19.06 -4.78
N THR A 61 3.74 18.97 -4.43
CA THR A 61 4.50 17.73 -4.29
C THR A 61 4.88 17.43 -2.84
N ALA A 62 4.42 18.22 -1.87
CA ALA A 62 4.73 18.01 -0.46
C ALA A 62 4.15 16.69 0.03
N SER A 63 4.87 16.06 0.96
CA SER A 63 4.37 14.94 1.76
C SER A 63 3.55 15.46 2.94
N PRO A 64 2.59 14.67 3.45
CA PRO A 64 1.96 14.97 4.72
C PRO A 64 3.02 14.93 5.84
N ALA A 65 2.98 15.89 6.77
CA ALA A 65 3.97 15.97 7.84
C ALA A 65 3.45 15.28 9.11
N LEU A 66 4.22 14.31 9.62
CA LEU A 66 4.01 13.75 10.95
C LEU A 66 4.45 14.75 12.03
N ARG A 67 3.82 14.69 13.21
CA ARG A 67 4.16 15.52 14.38
C ARG A 67 5.47 15.07 15.02
N GLU A 68 5.69 13.76 15.07
CA GLU A 68 6.86 13.13 15.65
C GLU A 68 7.48 12.16 14.65
N THR A 69 8.80 12.06 14.66
CA THR A 69 9.57 11.20 13.75
C THR A 69 10.73 10.55 14.49
N GLY A 70 11.01 9.28 14.21
CA GLY A 70 12.05 8.50 14.86
C GLY A 70 12.06 7.07 14.33
N HIS A 71 13.06 6.28 14.70
CA HIS A 71 13.23 4.91 14.19
C HIS A 71 12.03 4.00 14.49
N ASP A 72 11.54 4.05 15.74
CA ASP A 72 10.40 3.26 16.20
C ASP A 72 9.09 4.07 16.22
N MET A 73 9.06 5.20 15.54
CA MET A 73 7.86 6.03 15.38
C MET A 73 7.17 5.76 14.04
N PRO A 74 5.93 6.24 13.86
CA PRO A 74 5.29 6.21 12.56
C PRO A 74 6.16 6.86 11.49
N HIS A 75 6.18 6.28 10.30
CA HIS A 75 6.82 6.87 9.12
C HIS A 75 5.93 6.67 7.90
N ILE A 76 6.20 7.46 6.85
CA ILE A 76 5.42 7.46 5.62
C ILE A 76 6.31 7.27 4.41
N ASP A 77 5.77 6.62 3.39
CA ASP A 77 6.36 6.54 2.07
C ASP A 77 5.26 6.54 1.00
N ARG A 78 5.69 6.72 -0.26
CA ARG A 78 4.80 6.73 -1.42
C ARG A 78 5.11 5.60 -2.39
N ASP A 79 6.13 4.79 -2.11
CA ASP A 79 6.58 3.77 -3.06
C ASP A 79 5.97 2.40 -2.76
N PHE A 80 5.44 2.21 -1.54
CA PHE A 80 4.72 1.02 -1.08
C PHE A 80 5.56 -0.25 -1.18
N TRP A 81 6.86 -0.14 -0.87
CA TRP A 81 7.77 -1.28 -0.93
C TRP A 81 7.38 -2.37 0.06
N GLY A 82 7.64 -3.61 -0.34
CA GLY A 82 7.22 -4.80 0.38
C GLY A 82 5.71 -4.96 0.39
N PHE A 83 5.23 -5.76 1.32
CA PHE A 83 3.80 -5.95 1.50
C PHE A 83 3.14 -4.73 2.15
N THR A 84 1.97 -4.40 1.63
CA THR A 84 1.08 -3.40 2.21
C THR A 84 -0.33 -3.97 2.26
N PRO A 85 -0.85 -4.32 3.46
CA PRO A 85 -2.25 -4.67 3.60
C PRO A 85 -3.10 -3.42 3.36
N ILE A 86 -4.08 -3.56 2.46
CA ILE A 86 -4.96 -2.47 2.03
C ILE A 86 -6.42 -2.74 2.38
N TYR A 87 -6.77 -4.00 2.67
CA TYR A 87 -8.06 -4.38 3.23
C TYR A 87 -7.88 -5.54 4.22
N HIS A 88 -8.65 -5.50 5.30
CA HIS A 88 -8.75 -6.54 6.32
C HIS A 88 -10.24 -6.67 6.69
N PRO A 89 -10.81 -7.89 6.70
CA PRO A 89 -12.22 -8.09 7.06
C PRO A 89 -12.54 -7.54 8.45
N GLU A 90 -13.70 -6.90 8.60
CA GLU A 90 -14.11 -6.30 9.88
C GLU A 90 -14.30 -7.34 11.00
N SER A 91 -14.64 -8.58 10.64
CA SER A 91 -14.72 -9.71 11.57
C SER A 91 -13.38 -10.03 12.24
N GLY A 92 -12.25 -9.64 11.64
CA GLY A 92 -10.91 -10.11 12.02
C GLY A 92 -10.61 -11.53 11.55
N ASP A 93 -11.64 -12.34 11.32
CA ASP A 93 -11.53 -13.66 10.71
C ASP A 93 -11.46 -13.56 9.18
N TYR A 94 -10.54 -14.31 8.59
CA TYR A 94 -10.33 -14.42 7.15
C TYR A 94 -9.85 -15.84 6.81
N ASP A 95 -10.16 -16.30 5.60
CA ASP A 95 -9.86 -17.67 5.13
C ASP A 95 -8.82 -17.72 3.99
N SER A 96 -8.45 -16.56 3.44
CA SER A 96 -7.53 -16.43 2.33
C SER A 96 -6.83 -15.07 2.30
N ASP A 97 -5.65 -15.08 1.69
CA ASP A 97 -4.87 -13.89 1.36
C ASP A 97 -4.83 -13.67 -0.15
N ILE A 98 -5.19 -12.46 -0.58
CA ILE A 98 -5.03 -12.01 -1.96
C ILE A 98 -3.87 -11.03 -2.01
N ILE A 99 -2.82 -11.40 -2.74
CA ILE A 99 -1.64 -10.56 -2.91
C ILE A 99 -1.58 -10.11 -4.36
N ALA A 100 -1.75 -8.81 -4.56
CA ALA A 100 -1.63 -8.17 -5.85
C ALA A 100 -0.20 -7.68 -6.09
N ILE A 101 0.35 -8.04 -7.26
CA ILE A 101 1.68 -7.62 -7.69
C ILE A 101 1.53 -6.95 -9.04
N THR A 102 2.16 -5.79 -9.21
CA THR A 102 2.09 -5.05 -10.48
C THR A 102 3.11 -5.58 -11.49
N GLY A 103 2.85 -5.34 -12.78
CA GLY A 103 3.85 -5.54 -13.82
C GLY A 103 4.98 -4.50 -13.76
N LEU A 104 5.95 -4.67 -14.65
CA LEU A 104 7.07 -3.73 -14.83
C LEU A 104 6.59 -2.28 -14.98
N ALA A 105 7.31 -1.33 -14.39
CA ALA A 105 6.95 0.09 -14.30
C ALA A 105 5.58 0.40 -13.64
N GLY A 106 4.94 -0.60 -13.02
CA GLY A 106 3.70 -0.44 -12.27
C GLY A 106 3.96 0.07 -10.85
N HIS A 107 3.06 0.92 -10.36
CA HIS A 107 3.04 1.39 -8.98
C HIS A 107 2.00 0.60 -8.18
N ALA A 108 2.34 0.15 -6.97
CA ALA A 108 1.50 -0.74 -6.14
C ALA A 108 0.09 -0.21 -5.84
N ILE A 109 -0.09 1.10 -5.58
CA ILE A 109 -1.44 1.71 -5.52
C ILE A 109 -1.96 2.16 -6.90
N GLY A 110 -1.14 2.93 -7.63
CA GLY A 110 -1.56 3.59 -8.87
C GLY A 110 -2.06 2.64 -9.96
N SER A 111 -1.49 1.44 -10.08
CA SER A 111 -1.86 0.46 -11.11
C SER A 111 -3.29 -0.07 -10.95
N TRP A 112 -3.84 0.01 -9.74
CA TRP A 112 -5.19 -0.45 -9.42
C TRP A 112 -6.16 0.70 -9.13
N THR A 113 -5.73 1.94 -9.34
CA THR A 113 -6.57 3.12 -9.12
C THR A 113 -7.35 3.46 -10.39
N MET A 114 -8.67 3.50 -10.27
CA MET A 114 -9.59 3.84 -11.35
C MET A 114 -9.64 5.36 -11.59
N PRO A 115 -10.11 5.83 -12.76
CA PRO A 115 -10.19 7.28 -13.07
C PRO A 115 -11.00 8.11 -12.06
N ASN A 116 -11.93 7.49 -11.33
CA ASN A 116 -12.73 8.14 -10.29
C ASN A 116 -12.01 8.23 -8.92
N GLY A 117 -10.74 7.81 -8.84
CA GLY A 117 -9.94 7.84 -7.62
C GLY A 117 -10.16 6.67 -6.65
N ARG A 118 -11.12 5.77 -6.93
CA ARG A 118 -11.27 4.52 -6.17
C ARG A 118 -10.18 3.54 -6.56
N MET A 119 -9.61 2.85 -5.58
CA MET A 119 -8.65 1.78 -5.79
C MET A 119 -9.42 0.45 -5.87
N TRP A 120 -9.42 -0.22 -7.01
CA TRP A 120 -10.23 -1.42 -7.26
C TRP A 120 -10.01 -2.52 -6.20
N LEU A 121 -8.75 -2.81 -5.85
CA LEU A 121 -8.41 -3.83 -4.85
C LEU A 121 -8.97 -3.53 -3.45
N ARG A 122 -9.01 -2.26 -3.05
CA ARG A 122 -9.45 -1.85 -1.71
C ARG A 122 -10.93 -1.54 -1.65
N ASP A 123 -11.45 -0.86 -2.67
CA ASP A 123 -12.76 -0.23 -2.64
C ASP A 123 -13.84 -1.02 -3.39
N VAL A 124 -13.48 -2.07 -4.14
CA VAL A 124 -14.43 -2.84 -4.98
C VAL A 124 -14.29 -4.34 -4.73
N LEU A 125 -13.07 -4.89 -4.80
CA LEU A 125 -12.83 -6.32 -4.66
C LEU A 125 -13.40 -6.92 -3.35
N PRO A 126 -13.40 -6.22 -2.18
CA PRO A 126 -14.03 -6.76 -0.98
C PRO A 126 -15.52 -7.08 -1.10
N ASP A 127 -16.24 -6.47 -2.03
CA ASP A 127 -17.67 -6.76 -2.26
C ASP A 127 -17.85 -8.19 -2.80
N ASP A 128 -16.87 -8.70 -3.56
CA ASP A 128 -16.88 -10.04 -4.16
C ASP A 128 -16.22 -11.11 -3.25
N VAL A 129 -15.24 -10.70 -2.42
CA VAL A 129 -14.44 -11.57 -1.54
C VAL A 129 -14.33 -11.00 -0.11
N PRO A 130 -15.46 -10.89 0.62
CA PRO A 130 -15.51 -10.15 1.89
C PRO A 130 -14.63 -10.74 3.00
N ASN A 131 -14.35 -12.04 2.94
CA ASN A 131 -13.57 -12.79 3.94
C ASN A 131 -12.07 -12.88 3.60
N ALA A 132 -11.61 -12.25 2.52
CA ALA A 132 -10.19 -12.27 2.15
C ALA A 132 -9.47 -11.04 2.70
N ARG A 133 -8.23 -11.20 3.20
CA ARG A 133 -7.32 -10.05 3.33
C ARG A 133 -6.75 -9.72 1.98
N ILE A 134 -6.55 -8.43 1.71
CA ILE A 134 -6.02 -7.98 0.42
C ILE A 134 -4.78 -7.13 0.69
N LEU A 135 -3.69 -7.53 0.05
CA LEU A 135 -2.39 -6.88 0.12
C LEU A 135 -1.94 -6.50 -1.29
N THR A 136 -1.14 -5.44 -1.38
CA THR A 136 -0.30 -5.19 -2.55
C THR A 136 1.16 -5.39 -2.19
N TYR A 137 1.97 -5.85 -3.13
CA TYR A 137 3.42 -5.94 -3.00
C TYR A 137 4.08 -4.95 -3.94
N GLY A 138 4.78 -3.95 -3.39
CA GLY A 138 5.59 -3.01 -4.17
C GLY A 138 7.05 -3.45 -4.21
N TYR A 139 7.68 -3.27 -5.37
CA TYR A 139 9.09 -3.51 -5.61
C TYR A 139 9.63 -2.41 -6.53
N ASP A 140 10.96 -2.27 -6.63
CA ASP A 140 11.55 -1.28 -7.54
C ASP A 140 11.34 -1.71 -9.00
N SER A 141 10.28 -1.18 -9.61
CA SER A 141 9.84 -1.51 -10.97
C SER A 141 10.33 -0.49 -12.02
N ARG A 142 11.17 0.48 -11.63
CA ARG A 142 11.64 1.57 -12.49
C ARG A 142 12.56 1.02 -13.59
N LEU A 143 12.06 0.96 -14.82
CA LEU A 143 12.90 0.77 -16.00
C LEU A 143 13.55 2.11 -16.38
N ALA A 144 14.90 2.10 -16.41
CA ALA A 144 15.81 3.18 -16.84
C ALA A 144 16.03 4.33 -15.83
N ASP A 145 17.10 4.25 -15.02
CA ASP A 145 18.17 5.28 -14.94
C ASP A 145 19.17 5.13 -13.77
N SER A 146 19.06 4.13 -12.90
CA SER A 146 19.98 4.00 -11.76
C SER A 146 20.90 2.79 -11.87
N ILE A 147 22.19 3.03 -12.13
CA ILE A 147 23.48 2.48 -11.58
C ILE A 147 23.57 1.00 -11.11
N ARG A 148 22.47 0.29 -10.82
CA ARG A 148 22.43 -1.15 -10.56
C ARG A 148 22.02 -1.85 -11.87
N PRO A 149 22.89 -2.71 -12.45
CA PRO A 149 22.50 -3.50 -13.60
C PRO A 149 21.38 -4.44 -13.16
N PHE A 150 20.22 -4.31 -13.82
CA PHE A 150 19.12 -5.27 -13.87
C PHE A 150 18.95 -6.15 -12.63
N SER A 151 18.09 -5.74 -11.69
CA SER A 151 17.32 -6.76 -10.96
C SER A 151 16.57 -7.54 -12.03
N THR A 152 17.00 -8.76 -12.31
CA THR A 152 16.33 -9.60 -13.28
C THR A 152 14.91 -9.86 -12.78
N VAL A 153 13.99 -10.19 -13.67
CA VAL A 153 12.65 -10.67 -13.27
C VAL A 153 12.78 -11.84 -12.29
N GLN A 154 13.87 -12.62 -12.40
CA GLN A 154 14.21 -13.68 -11.47
C GLN A 154 14.58 -13.16 -10.08
N ASP A 155 15.45 -12.14 -9.94
CA ASP A 155 15.80 -11.58 -8.63
C ASP A 155 14.57 -11.01 -7.90
N LEU A 156 13.69 -10.32 -8.64
CA LEU A 156 12.43 -9.80 -8.11
C LEU A 156 11.46 -10.93 -7.70
N ALA A 157 11.42 -12.01 -8.48
CA ALA A 157 10.63 -13.19 -8.16
C ALA A 157 11.19 -13.92 -6.93
N GLU A 158 12.51 -14.03 -6.79
CA GLU A 158 13.18 -14.64 -5.64
C GLU A 158 12.92 -13.84 -4.36
N GLU A 159 13.09 -12.52 -4.38
CA GLU A 159 12.76 -11.64 -3.25
C GLU A 159 11.29 -11.76 -2.85
N PHE A 160 10.39 -11.74 -3.84
CA PHE A 160 8.96 -11.94 -3.59
C PHE A 160 8.67 -13.32 -2.98
N LEU A 161 9.28 -14.39 -3.49
CA LEU A 161 9.10 -15.74 -2.98
C LEU A 161 9.63 -15.87 -1.55
N VAL A 162 10.79 -15.30 -1.23
CA VAL A 162 11.32 -15.28 0.14
C VAL A 162 10.35 -14.58 1.09
N ASN A 163 9.86 -13.40 0.71
CA ASN A 163 8.90 -12.66 1.50
C ASN A 163 7.56 -13.41 1.63
N LEU A 164 7.13 -14.13 0.59
CA LEU A 164 5.93 -14.98 0.63
C LEU A 164 6.10 -16.20 1.55
N VAL A 165 7.26 -16.85 1.54
CA VAL A 165 7.56 -17.95 2.48
C VAL A 165 7.53 -17.44 3.92
N TYR A 166 8.14 -16.29 4.18
CA TYR A 166 8.10 -15.66 5.51
C TYR A 166 6.66 -15.36 5.96
N MET A 167 5.85 -14.79 5.07
CA MET A 167 4.43 -14.53 5.36
C MET A 167 3.65 -15.81 5.64
N ARG A 168 3.95 -16.92 4.94
CA ARG A 168 3.35 -18.24 5.17
C ARG A 168 3.70 -18.84 6.52
N GLU A 169 4.94 -18.67 6.98
CA GLU A 169 5.33 -19.13 8.32
C GLU A 169 4.57 -18.38 9.42
N MET A 170 4.16 -17.14 9.15
CA MET A 170 3.37 -16.31 10.07
C MET A 170 1.86 -16.49 9.92
N THR A 171 1.38 -17.10 8.82
CA THR A 171 -0.05 -17.19 8.48
C THR A 171 -0.38 -18.55 7.84
N GLU A 172 -1.21 -19.38 8.50
CA GLU A 172 -1.56 -20.73 8.03
C GLU A 172 -2.53 -20.78 6.82
N GLN A 173 -2.58 -19.74 5.97
CA GLN A 173 -3.70 -19.51 5.04
C GLN A 173 -3.39 -19.67 3.54
N VAL A 174 -4.46 -19.79 2.73
CA VAL A 174 -4.39 -19.99 1.27
C VAL A 174 -4.12 -18.67 0.56
N PHE A 175 -3.13 -18.66 -0.35
CA PHE A 175 -2.72 -17.48 -1.10
C PHE A 175 -3.20 -17.53 -2.56
N ILE A 176 -3.88 -16.47 -3.01
CA ILE A 176 -4.20 -16.26 -4.43
C ILE A 176 -3.33 -15.12 -4.95
N LEU A 177 -2.39 -15.45 -5.85
CA LEU A 177 -1.57 -14.48 -6.56
C LEU A 177 -2.25 -14.13 -7.88
N LYS A 178 -2.54 -12.84 -8.09
CA LYS A 178 -3.06 -12.34 -9.36
C LYS A 178 -2.29 -11.10 -9.78
N GLY A 179 -1.52 -11.20 -10.84
CA GLY A 179 -0.85 -10.06 -11.48
C GLY A 179 -1.41 -9.80 -12.86
N TYR A 180 -1.67 -8.53 -13.20
CA TYR A 180 -1.46 -7.89 -14.51
C TYR A 180 -1.89 -6.42 -14.42
N ALA A 181 -0.95 -5.50 -14.69
CA ALA A 181 -1.25 -4.10 -14.97
C ALA A 181 -0.61 -3.73 -16.31
N SER A 182 -1.41 -3.65 -17.38
CA SER A 182 -0.97 -3.03 -18.64
C SER A 182 -1.66 -1.68 -18.78
N THR A 183 -0.92 -0.60 -18.59
CA THR A 183 -1.38 0.70 -19.11
C THR A 183 -1.09 0.73 -20.60
N ALA A 184 -2.02 0.25 -21.42
CA ALA A 184 -2.09 0.67 -22.81
C ALA A 184 -2.45 2.17 -22.80
N LYS A 185 -1.45 3.05 -22.92
CA LYS A 185 -1.70 4.43 -23.31
C LYS A 185 -2.28 4.36 -24.73
N SER A 186 -3.61 4.46 -24.86
CA SER A 186 -4.25 4.68 -26.14
C SER A 186 -3.72 6.01 -26.68
N ARG A 187 -2.90 5.93 -27.74
CA ARG A 187 -2.63 7.07 -28.60
C ARG A 187 -3.96 7.45 -29.27
N HIS A 188 -4.50 8.60 -28.91
CA HIS A 188 -5.39 9.38 -29.75
C HIS A 188 -4.87 10.82 -29.75
#